data_AF-A0A1E1WDQ7-F1
#
_entry.id   AF-A0A1E1WDQ7-F1
#
_cell.length_a   1.000
_cell.length_b   1.000
_cell.length_c   1.000
_cell.angle_alpha   90.00
_cell.angle_beta   90.00
_cell.angle_gamma   90.00
#
_symmetry.space_group_name_H-M   'P 1'
#
loop_
_entity.id
_entity.type
_entity.pdbx_description
1 polymer ?
#
loop_
_entity_poly.entity_id
_entity_poly.type
_entity_poly.pdbx_seq_one_letter_code
_entity_poly.pdbx_strand_id
1 'polypeptide(L)'
;MHCIKTLLVHLKHQQRRVIPLQRVLGVKQFNVCRKYSVSQEQDDSEQMIDELCQGDPQLEKKLRILMLEVEVMRQDGRCAPDHLQTRHWKHLMELPSRNQRNNYLIYLFKSEKAKENQKAKKEARRKELELSAPEENKEYPDDLIYSITHQSLFLRIRDHSINMFDNYTALQAMT
;
A
#
# COMPACT_ATOMS: atom_id res chain seq x y z
N MET A 1 2.84 -19.64 87.27
CA MET A 1 2.11 -19.50 86.00
C MET A 1 3.09 -19.10 84.90
N HIS A 2 3.83 -20.07 84.35
CA HIS A 2 3.61 -20.64 83.01
C HIS A 2 3.92 -19.68 81.84
N CYS A 3 5.09 -19.97 81.26
CA CYS A 3 5.79 -19.44 80.12
C CYS A 3 4.92 -19.24 78.85
N ILE A 4 4.87 -18.00 78.33
CA ILE A 4 4.37 -17.70 76.97
C ILE A 4 5.51 -17.24 76.03
N LYS A 5 6.73 -17.08 76.52
CA LYS A 5 7.85 -16.56 75.70
C LYS A 5 8.63 -17.62 74.90
N THR A 6 8.23 -18.89 74.94
CA THR A 6 8.97 -20.00 74.29
C THR A 6 8.38 -20.49 72.96
N LEU A 7 7.25 -19.95 72.47
CA LEU A 7 6.67 -20.38 71.18
C LEU A 7 7.01 -19.47 69.98
N LEU A 8 7.43 -18.22 70.21
CA LEU A 8 7.69 -17.27 69.11
C LEU A 8 9.15 -17.23 68.62
N VAL A 9 10.08 -17.93 69.27
CA VAL A 9 11.50 -17.95 68.86
C VAL A 9 11.85 -19.17 67.99
N HIS A 10 11.06 -20.26 68.04
CA HIS A 10 11.30 -21.44 67.20
C HIS A 10 10.80 -21.32 65.75
N LEU A 11 10.13 -20.22 65.40
CA LEU A 11 9.72 -19.90 64.02
C LEU A 11 10.80 -19.16 63.20
N LYS A 12 12.00 -18.98 63.76
CA LYS A 12 13.15 -18.43 63.02
C LYS A 12 14.19 -19.52 62.75
N HIS A 13 13.87 -20.44 61.85
CA HIS A 13 14.82 -21.03 60.91
C HIS A 13 14.16 -22.16 60.11
N GLN A 14 13.24 -21.78 59.23
CA GLN A 14 13.28 -22.43 57.91
C GLN A 14 13.48 -21.31 56.91
N GLN A 15 14.73 -21.15 56.50
CA GLN A 15 15.05 -20.44 55.27
C GLN A 15 14.27 -21.15 54.17
N ARG A 16 13.10 -20.62 53.80
CA ARG A 16 12.51 -20.93 52.51
C ARG A 16 13.50 -20.40 51.48
N ARG A 17 14.34 -21.29 50.97
CA ARG A 17 15.12 -21.02 49.77
C ARG A 17 14.11 -20.80 48.67
N VAL A 18 13.80 -19.53 48.38
CA VAL A 18 13.12 -19.17 47.15
C VAL A 18 14.15 -19.43 46.08
N ILE A 19 14.02 -20.55 45.37
CA ILE A 19 14.78 -20.79 44.16
C ILE A 19 14.17 -19.84 43.14
N PRO A 20 14.88 -18.80 42.66
CA PRO A 20 14.38 -18.06 41.53
C PRO A 20 14.37 -19.04 40.36
N LEU A 21 13.18 -19.43 39.90
CA LEU A 21 13.08 -19.98 38.55
C LEU A 21 13.53 -18.85 37.63
N GLN A 22 14.79 -18.89 37.20
CA GLN A 22 15.20 -18.14 36.02
C GLN A 22 14.32 -18.68 34.90
N ARG A 23 13.24 -17.95 34.61
CA ARG A 23 12.51 -18.13 33.37
C ARG A 23 13.48 -17.65 32.31
N VAL A 24 14.35 -18.55 31.85
CA VAL A 24 15.14 -18.36 30.63
C VAL A 24 14.12 -18.38 29.51
N LEU A 25 13.41 -17.26 29.35
CA LEU A 25 12.86 -16.91 28.06
C LEU A 25 14.10 -16.82 27.19
N GLY A 26 14.33 -17.85 26.38
CA GLY A 26 15.24 -17.76 25.26
C GLY A 26 14.69 -16.70 24.33
N VAL A 27 14.89 -15.44 24.68
CA VAL A 27 14.74 -14.32 23.76
C VAL A 27 15.86 -14.59 22.77
N LYS A 28 15.52 -15.27 21.68
CA LYS A 28 16.33 -15.19 20.47
C LYS A 28 16.54 -13.71 20.30
N GLN A 29 17.78 -13.25 20.50
CA GLN A 29 18.18 -11.92 20.11
C GLN A 29 17.99 -11.91 18.59
N PHE A 30 16.76 -11.63 18.16
CA PHE A 30 16.53 -11.13 16.83
C PHE A 30 17.24 -9.79 16.86
N ASN A 31 18.50 -9.83 16.40
CA ASN A 31 19.17 -8.66 15.91
C ASN A 31 18.33 -8.19 14.74
N VAL A 32 17.24 -7.48 15.04
CA VAL A 32 16.61 -6.56 14.11
C VAL A 32 17.61 -5.42 14.03
N CYS A 33 18.73 -5.69 13.34
CA CYS A 33 19.47 -4.62 12.70
C CYS A 33 18.48 -4.08 11.68
N ARG A 34 17.69 -3.11 12.14
CA ARG A 34 16.87 -2.30 11.27
C ARG A 34 17.90 -1.55 10.44
N LYS A 35 18.25 -2.13 9.29
CA LYS A 35 18.97 -1.42 8.25
C LYS A 35 18.05 -0.25 7.91
N TYR A 36 18.35 0.92 8.46
CA TYR A 36 17.84 2.14 7.90
C TYR A 36 18.50 2.21 6.53
N SER A 37 17.81 1.68 5.51
CA SER A 37 18.08 2.07 4.14
C SER A 37 17.78 3.56 4.10
N VAL A 38 18.83 4.37 4.12
CA VAL A 38 18.73 5.75 3.68
C VAL A 38 18.26 5.65 2.23
N SER A 39 17.01 6.04 1.98
CA SER A 39 16.41 5.97 0.65
C SER A 39 17.25 6.81 -0.31
N GLN A 40 17.66 6.22 -1.44
CA GLN A 40 18.49 6.84 -2.49
C GLN A 40 17.72 7.89 -3.32
N GLU A 41 16.87 8.72 -2.71
CA GLU A 41 15.96 9.60 -3.47
C GLU A 41 16.64 10.85 -4.02
N GLN A 42 17.77 11.26 -3.43
CA GLN A 42 18.55 12.43 -3.88
C GLN A 42 19.27 12.14 -5.20
N ASP A 43 19.80 10.93 -5.38
CA ASP A 43 20.55 10.57 -6.59
C ASP A 43 19.63 10.50 -7.82
N ASP A 44 18.40 10.00 -7.67
CA ASP A 44 17.44 9.85 -8.77
C ASP A 44 16.96 11.21 -9.31
N SER A 45 16.82 12.20 -8.44
CA SER A 45 16.32 13.52 -8.83
C SER A 45 17.40 14.35 -9.54
N GLU A 46 18.67 14.24 -9.13
CA GLU A 46 19.80 14.87 -9.83
C GLU A 46 20.03 14.24 -11.21
N GLN A 47 19.99 12.92 -11.32
CA GLN A 47 20.10 12.22 -12.61
C GLN A 47 19.01 12.66 -13.60
N MET A 48 17.77 12.82 -13.13
CA MET A 48 16.67 13.28 -13.98
C MET A 48 16.85 14.73 -14.46
N ILE A 49 17.45 15.60 -13.63
CA ILE A 49 17.76 16.99 -14.00
C ILE A 49 18.79 17.00 -15.13
N ASP A 50 19.85 16.20 -15.01
CA ASP A 50 20.91 16.10 -16.02
C ASP A 50 20.38 15.55 -17.36
N GLU A 51 19.55 14.50 -17.32
CA GLU A 51 18.90 13.94 -18.52
C GLU A 51 18.05 14.95 -19.29
N LEU A 52 17.37 15.85 -18.56
CA LEU A 52 16.46 16.82 -19.13
C LEU A 52 17.15 18.09 -19.61
N CYS A 53 18.17 18.55 -18.89
CA CYS A 53 18.78 19.86 -19.14
C CYS A 53 20.01 19.82 -20.04
N GLN A 54 20.68 18.69 -20.22
CA GLN A 54 21.86 18.57 -21.10
C GLN A 54 22.92 19.68 -20.86
N GLY A 55 23.00 20.23 -19.64
CA GLY A 55 23.92 21.29 -19.26
C GLY A 55 23.43 22.73 -19.42
N ASP A 56 22.18 22.98 -19.84
CA ASP A 56 21.65 24.36 -19.97
C ASP A 56 21.26 24.97 -18.60
N PRO A 57 21.96 26.02 -18.12
CA PRO A 57 21.76 26.53 -16.76
C PRO A 57 20.42 27.25 -16.57
N GLN A 58 19.80 27.75 -17.64
CA GLN A 58 18.49 28.39 -17.57
C GLN A 58 17.37 27.36 -17.43
N LEU A 59 17.50 26.23 -18.13
CA LEU A 59 16.50 25.16 -18.10
C LEU A 59 16.54 24.44 -16.75
N GLU A 60 17.74 24.23 -16.21
CA GLU A 60 17.96 23.65 -14.88
C GLU A 60 17.31 24.49 -13.78
N LYS A 61 17.52 25.81 -13.81
CA LYS A 61 16.86 26.75 -12.87
C LYS A 61 15.35 26.66 -12.98
N LYS A 62 14.81 26.64 -14.20
CA LYS A 62 13.36 26.49 -14.43
C LYS A 62 12.85 25.18 -13.86
N LEU A 63 13.54 24.06 -14.07
CA LEU A 63 13.16 22.75 -13.52
C LEU A 63 13.13 22.77 -12.00
N ARG A 64 14.17 23.30 -11.36
CA ARG A 64 14.25 23.40 -9.90
C ARG A 64 13.11 24.25 -9.33
N ILE A 65 12.75 25.35 -9.98
CA ILE A 65 11.59 26.16 -9.59
C ILE A 65 10.30 25.35 -9.68
N LEU A 66 10.12 24.55 -10.74
CA LEU A 66 8.95 23.69 -10.90
C LEU A 66 8.88 22.58 -9.86
N MET A 67 10.02 21.97 -9.51
CA MET A 67 10.09 20.98 -8.43
C MET A 67 9.70 21.59 -7.09
N LEU A 68 10.19 22.80 -6.79
CA LEU A 68 9.80 23.55 -5.60
C LEU A 68 8.31 23.93 -5.62
N GLU A 69 7.74 24.29 -6.77
CA GLU A 69 6.31 24.57 -6.90
C GLU A 69 5.46 23.34 -6.48
N VAL A 70 5.85 22.14 -6.92
CA VAL A 70 5.18 20.89 -6.54
C VAL A 70 5.35 20.60 -5.05
N GLU A 71 6.55 20.82 -4.50
CA GLU A 71 6.82 20.57 -3.08
C GLU A 71 6.05 21.53 -2.17
N VAL A 72 6.00 22.82 -2.52
CA VAL A 72 5.17 23.80 -1.81
C VAL A 72 3.69 23.40 -1.86
N MET A 73 3.19 22.91 -3.01
CA MET A 73 1.81 22.43 -3.08
C MET A 73 1.52 21.26 -2.13
N ARG A 74 2.49 20.36 -1.91
CA ARG A 74 2.36 19.26 -0.94
C ARG A 74 2.31 19.79 0.49
N GLN A 75 3.20 20.72 0.82
CA GLN A 75 3.28 21.33 2.15
C GLN A 75 2.02 22.15 2.48
N ASP A 76 1.45 22.84 1.48
CA ASP A 76 0.19 23.57 1.60
C ASP A 76 -1.04 22.63 1.78
N GLY A 77 -0.87 21.32 1.63
CA GLY A 77 -1.98 20.36 1.66
C GLY A 77 -2.87 20.40 0.41
N ARG A 78 -2.37 20.93 -0.72
CA ARG A 78 -3.09 20.92 -1.99
C ARG A 78 -2.99 19.56 -2.66
N CYS A 79 -3.86 19.32 -3.63
CA CYS A 79 -3.86 18.12 -4.44
C CYS A 79 -2.63 18.09 -5.37
N ALA A 80 -1.55 17.45 -4.91
CA ALA A 80 -0.32 17.24 -5.66
C ALA A 80 -0.07 15.73 -5.83
N PRO A 81 0.34 15.27 -7.04
CA PRO A 81 0.63 13.85 -7.30
C PRO A 81 1.87 13.40 -6.54
N ASP A 82 1.92 12.13 -6.11
CA ASP A 82 3.01 11.56 -5.31
C ASP A 82 4.22 11.19 -6.18
N HIS A 83 3.99 10.68 -7.40
CA HIS A 83 5.04 10.25 -8.32
C HIS A 83 4.93 10.95 -9.67
N LEU A 84 6.01 11.63 -10.09
CA LEU A 84 6.08 12.33 -11.38
C LEU A 84 7.21 11.75 -12.24
N GLN A 85 6.83 11.20 -13.40
CA GLN A 85 7.76 10.73 -14.43
C GLN A 85 8.41 11.88 -15.21
N THR A 86 9.58 11.63 -15.80
CA THR A 86 10.33 12.55 -16.68
C THR A 86 9.46 13.19 -17.77
N ARG A 87 8.47 12.45 -18.30
CA ARG A 87 7.52 12.94 -19.32
C ARG A 87 6.63 14.07 -18.81
N HIS A 88 6.19 13.97 -17.55
CA HIS A 88 5.35 14.98 -16.91
C HIS A 88 6.13 16.27 -16.66
N TRP A 89 7.41 16.15 -16.28
CA TRP A 89 8.31 17.30 -16.11
C TRP A 89 8.57 18.03 -17.43
N LYS A 90 8.79 17.29 -18.53
CA LYS A 90 8.87 17.90 -19.88
C LYS A 90 7.62 18.70 -20.22
N HIS A 91 6.44 18.13 -19.97
CA HIS A 91 5.18 18.83 -20.20
C HIS A 91 5.02 20.07 -19.29
N LEU A 92 5.42 19.99 -18.02
CA LEU A 92 5.37 21.13 -17.10
C LEU A 92 6.30 22.28 -17.53
N MET A 93 7.42 21.96 -18.18
CA MET A 93 8.33 22.95 -18.75
C MET A 93 7.76 23.67 -19.96
N GLU A 94 6.94 22.98 -20.77
CA GLU A 94 6.28 23.57 -21.94
C GLU A 94 5.18 24.56 -21.54
N LEU A 95 4.53 24.33 -20.39
CA LEU A 95 3.41 25.16 -19.95
C LEU A 95 3.85 26.56 -19.49
N PRO A 96 3.36 27.65 -20.12
CA PRO A 96 3.78 29.01 -19.81
C PRO A 96 3.17 29.53 -18.50
N SER A 97 1.89 29.22 -18.23
CA SER A 97 1.14 29.81 -17.12
C SER A 97 1.11 28.91 -15.89
N ARG A 98 1.25 29.52 -14.70
CA ARG A 98 1.12 28.87 -13.40
C ARG A 98 -0.21 28.12 -13.25
N ASN A 99 -1.31 28.71 -13.72
CA ASN A 99 -2.64 28.09 -13.61
C ASN A 99 -2.74 26.81 -14.46
N GLN A 100 -2.11 26.79 -15.64
CA GLN A 100 -2.09 25.60 -16.49
C GLN A 100 -1.29 24.46 -15.83
N ARG A 101 -0.16 24.78 -15.20
CA ARG A 101 0.63 23.80 -14.44
C ARG A 101 -0.15 23.24 -13.27
N ASN A 102 -0.82 24.09 -12.49
CA ASN A 102 -1.66 23.65 -11.37
C ASN A 102 -2.80 22.72 -11.85
N ASN A 103 -3.49 23.08 -12.93
CA ASN A 103 -4.53 22.23 -13.53
C ASN A 103 -3.98 20.87 -13.97
N TYR A 104 -2.79 20.85 -14.56
CA TYR A 104 -2.12 19.61 -14.96
C TYR A 104 -1.75 18.73 -13.76
N LEU A 105 -1.19 19.31 -12.71
CA LEU A 105 -0.86 18.60 -11.46
C LEU A 105 -2.12 18.01 -10.81
N ILE A 106 -3.21 18.77 -10.76
CA ILE A 106 -4.50 18.30 -10.24
C ILE A 106 -5.02 17.13 -11.09
N TYR A 107 -4.89 17.19 -12.41
CA TYR A 107 -5.26 16.09 -13.30
C TYR A 107 -4.44 14.81 -13.00
N LEU A 108 -3.13 14.94 -12.81
CA LEU A 108 -2.26 13.81 -12.48
C LEU A 108 -2.64 13.20 -11.12
N PHE A 109 -2.87 14.04 -10.11
CA PHE A 109 -3.32 13.59 -8.79
C PHE A 109 -4.64 12.81 -8.85
N LYS A 110 -5.65 13.35 -9.57
CA LYS A 110 -6.93 12.66 -9.77
C LYS A 110 -6.76 11.30 -10.43
N SER A 111 -5.87 11.22 -11.42
CA SER A 111 -5.58 9.98 -12.13
C SER A 111 -4.89 8.94 -11.22
N GLU A 112 -3.97 9.37 -10.37
CA GLU A 112 -3.31 8.53 -9.37
C GLU A 112 -4.29 8.01 -8.33
N LYS A 113 -5.09 8.89 -7.72
CA LYS A 113 -6.11 8.49 -6.73
C LYS A 113 -7.23 7.64 -7.35
N ALA A 114 -7.58 7.83 -8.62
CA ALA A 114 -8.51 6.94 -9.32
C ALA A 114 -7.95 5.51 -9.43
N LYS A 115 -6.66 5.36 -9.76
CA LYS A 115 -6.00 4.03 -9.81
C LYS A 115 -5.91 3.40 -8.43
N GLU A 116 -5.53 4.17 -7.42
CA GLU A 116 -5.48 3.72 -6.02
C GLU A 116 -6.84 3.21 -5.54
N ASN A 117 -7.90 3.99 -5.78
CA ASN A 117 -9.27 3.61 -5.45
C ASN A 117 -9.73 2.36 -6.19
N GLN A 118 -9.37 2.22 -7.48
CA GLN A 118 -9.71 1.02 -8.25
C GLN A 118 -9.03 -0.23 -7.67
N LYS A 119 -7.76 -0.10 -7.26
CA LYS A 119 -7.01 -1.18 -6.59
C LYS A 119 -7.66 -1.54 -5.26
N ALA A 120 -7.96 -0.55 -4.42
CA ALA A 120 -8.62 -0.75 -3.14
C ALA A 120 -10.00 -1.42 -3.29
N LYS A 121 -10.81 -1.00 -4.27
CA LYS A 121 -12.10 -1.64 -4.58
C LYS A 121 -11.95 -3.09 -5.02
N LYS A 122 -10.94 -3.41 -5.83
CA LYS A 122 -10.65 -4.80 -6.25
C LYS A 122 -10.22 -5.66 -5.07
N GLU A 123 -9.37 -5.13 -4.20
CA GLU A 123 -8.91 -5.84 -3.00
C GLU A 123 -10.04 -6.05 -2.00
N ALA A 124 -10.89 -5.05 -1.78
CA ALA A 124 -12.10 -5.15 -0.96
C ALA A 124 -13.04 -6.23 -1.51
N ARG A 125 -13.35 -6.20 -2.82
CA ARG A 125 -14.18 -7.23 -3.48
C ARG A 125 -13.57 -8.63 -3.35
N ARG A 126 -12.24 -8.76 -3.50
CA ARG A 126 -11.55 -10.04 -3.34
C ARG A 126 -11.71 -10.58 -1.91
N LYS A 127 -11.53 -9.71 -0.91
CA LYS A 127 -11.70 -10.07 0.50
C LYS A 127 -13.15 -10.44 0.83
N GLU A 128 -14.13 -9.72 0.29
CA GLU A 128 -15.56 -10.06 0.44
C GLU A 128 -15.85 -11.45 -0.12
N LEU A 129 -15.33 -11.77 -1.31
CA LEU A 129 -15.51 -13.08 -1.94
C LEU A 129 -14.85 -14.21 -1.14
N GLU A 130 -13.67 -13.96 -0.57
CA GLU A 130 -12.98 -14.91 0.32
C GLU A 130 -13.78 -15.16 1.61
N LEU A 131 -14.42 -14.12 2.17
CA LEU A 131 -15.24 -14.23 3.38
C LEU A 131 -16.62 -14.85 3.12
N SER A 132 -17.19 -14.63 1.94
CA SER A 132 -18.49 -15.16 1.54
C SER A 132 -18.40 -16.50 0.81
N ALA A 133 -17.29 -17.22 0.94
CA ALA A 133 -17.16 -18.56 0.36
C ALA A 133 -18.36 -19.40 0.82
N PRO A 134 -19.29 -19.77 -0.09
CA PRO A 134 -20.49 -20.48 0.31
C PRO A 134 -20.09 -21.83 0.88
N GLU A 135 -20.61 -22.18 2.06
CA GLU A 135 -20.59 -23.56 2.53
C GLU A 135 -21.28 -24.41 1.45
N GLU A 136 -20.54 -25.33 0.84
CA GLU A 136 -21.06 -26.23 -0.18
C GLU A 136 -22.06 -27.19 0.48
N ASN A 137 -23.33 -26.79 0.57
CA ASN A 137 -24.43 -27.67 0.94
C ASN A 137 -24.71 -28.63 -0.22
N LYS A 138 -23.91 -29.69 -0.30
CA LYS A 138 -24.17 -30.84 -1.17
C LYS A 138 -25.27 -31.68 -0.53
N GLU A 139 -26.36 -31.90 -1.26
CA GLU A 139 -27.40 -32.86 -0.83
C GLU A 139 -26.87 -34.30 -0.89
N TYR A 140 -25.99 -34.59 -1.86
CA TYR A 140 -25.28 -35.87 -2.01
C TYR A 140 -23.77 -35.66 -2.23
N PRO A 141 -22.89 -36.46 -1.59
CA PRO A 141 -21.43 -36.25 -1.65
C PRO A 141 -20.81 -36.51 -3.02
N ASP A 142 -21.42 -37.35 -3.86
CA ASP A 142 -20.89 -37.80 -5.16
C ASP A 142 -21.44 -37.02 -6.36
N ASP A 143 -22.38 -36.08 -6.16
CA ASP A 143 -23.01 -35.35 -7.26
C ASP A 143 -22.15 -34.18 -7.77
N LEU A 144 -22.09 -34.05 -9.10
CA LEU A 144 -21.50 -32.90 -9.78
C LEU A 144 -22.40 -31.67 -9.59
N ILE A 145 -21.91 -30.65 -8.86
CA ILE A 145 -22.66 -29.40 -8.72
C ILE A 145 -22.54 -28.59 -10.02
N TYR A 146 -23.62 -28.58 -10.80
CA TYR A 146 -23.75 -27.71 -11.97
C TYR A 146 -24.19 -26.31 -11.52
N SER A 147 -23.26 -25.36 -11.49
CA SER A 147 -23.59 -23.94 -11.35
C SER A 147 -22.55 -23.05 -12.04
N ILE A 148 -22.89 -21.78 -12.22
CA ILE A 148 -22.00 -20.76 -12.81
C ILE A 148 -20.74 -20.53 -11.96
N THR A 149 -20.81 -20.81 -10.65
CA THR A 149 -19.68 -20.68 -9.72
C THR A 149 -18.84 -21.95 -9.60
N HIS A 150 -19.37 -23.10 -10.02
CA HIS A 150 -18.68 -24.39 -10.03
C HIS A 150 -18.17 -24.74 -11.45
N GLN A 151 -18.25 -26.01 -11.85
CA GLN A 151 -17.72 -26.55 -13.10
C GLN A 151 -18.62 -26.15 -14.28
N SER A 152 -18.55 -24.88 -14.67
CA SER A 152 -19.27 -24.37 -15.83
C SER A 152 -18.50 -24.67 -17.12
N LEU A 153 -19.21 -25.11 -18.17
CA LEU A 153 -18.64 -25.35 -19.50
C LEU A 153 -18.19 -24.06 -20.22
N PHE A 154 -18.37 -22.89 -19.60
CA PHE A 154 -18.03 -21.60 -20.20
C PHE A 154 -16.58 -21.21 -19.89
N LEU A 155 -15.79 -20.95 -20.93
CA LEU A 155 -14.49 -20.26 -20.81
C LEU A 155 -14.70 -18.96 -20.02
N ARG A 156 -13.95 -18.77 -18.91
CA ARG A 156 -13.99 -17.62 -17.99
C ARG A 156 -14.37 -16.30 -18.68
N ILE A 157 -15.63 -15.89 -18.50
CA ILE A 157 -16.12 -14.58 -18.94
C ILE A 157 -15.55 -13.54 -17.96
N ARG A 158 -14.71 -12.64 -18.45
CA ARG A 158 -14.19 -11.50 -17.68
C ARG A 158 -15.03 -10.25 -17.99
N ASP A 159 -15.09 -9.31 -17.06
CA ASP A 159 -15.75 -8.01 -17.29
C ASP A 159 -15.24 -7.33 -18.57
N HIS A 160 -13.95 -7.49 -18.89
CA HIS A 160 -13.38 -7.00 -20.15
C HIS A 160 -14.00 -7.66 -21.39
N SER A 161 -14.23 -8.97 -21.38
CA SER A 161 -14.84 -9.66 -22.53
C SER A 161 -16.31 -9.30 -22.70
N ILE A 162 -17.03 -9.01 -21.62
CA ILE A 162 -18.42 -8.51 -21.68
C ILE A 162 -18.43 -7.13 -22.34
N ASN A 163 -17.57 -6.22 -21.87
CA ASN A 163 -17.50 -4.86 -22.39
C ASN A 163 -17.13 -4.84 -23.90
N MET A 164 -16.23 -5.74 -24.34
CA MET A 164 -15.89 -5.87 -25.77
C MET A 164 -17.04 -6.40 -26.62
N PHE A 165 -17.81 -7.36 -26.10
CA PHE A 165 -19.00 -7.87 -26.78
C PHE A 165 -20.08 -6.79 -26.92
N ASP A 166 -20.35 -6.05 -25.84
CA ASP A 166 -21.35 -4.96 -25.85
C ASP A 166 -20.94 -3.83 -26.81
N ASN A 167 -19.66 -3.44 -26.79
CA ASN A 167 -19.12 -2.43 -27.72
C ASN A 167 -19.21 -2.89 -29.18
N TYR A 168 -18.93 -4.16 -29.47
CA TYR A 168 -19.05 -4.73 -30.80
C TYR A 168 -20.52 -4.74 -31.28
N THR A 169 -21.43 -5.15 -30.41
CA THR A 169 -22.88 -5.18 -30.71
C THR A 169 -23.42 -3.77 -30.94
N ALA A 170 -22.98 -2.79 -30.14
CA ALA A 170 -23.32 -1.38 -30.32
C ALA A 170 -22.82 -0.84 -31.67
N LEU A 171 -21.57 -1.14 -32.06
CA LEU A 171 -21.02 -0.75 -33.36
C LEU A 171 -21.84 -1.34 -34.50
N GLN A 172 -22.18 -2.63 -34.42
CA GLN A 172 -23.01 -3.32 -35.41
C GLN A 172 -24.43 -2.73 -35.53
N ALA A 173 -25.00 -2.21 -34.43
CA ALA A 173 -26.30 -1.54 -34.45
C ALA A 173 -26.25 -0.13 -35.03
N MET A 174 -25.05 0.49 -35.11
CA MET A 174 -24.84 1.81 -35.72
C MET A 174 -24.60 1.74 -37.23
N THR A 175 -24.25 0.56 -37.76
CA THR A 175 -24.05 0.27 -39.19
C THR A 175 -25.30 -0.34 -39.82
#